data_AF-A0A829HJV3-F1
#
_entry.id   AF-A0A829HJV3-F1
#
_cell.length_a   1.000
_cell.length_b   1.000
_cell.length_c   1.000
_cell.angle_alpha   90.00
_cell.angle_beta   90.00
_cell.angle_gamma   90.00
#
_symmetry.space_group_name_H-M   'P 1'
#
loop_
_entity.id
_entity.type
_entity.pdbx_description
1 polymer ?
#
loop_
_entity_poly.entity_id
_entity_poly.type
_entity_poly.pdbx_seq_one_letter_code
_entity_poly.pdbx_strand_id
1 'polypeptide(L)'
;MERYYFTVLCSALLLGGCASSVPKPASVVSSEESGAATDVAIAAAVDQDDSQYGGIKQQYVVKGCKVTIYNDGPIQMVNEKTDQPCNAPIPKDHQFSKSTKTYQQNGCTITEFAAADGMGDAMMDCSKKK
;
A
#
# COMPACT_ATOMS: atom_id res chain seq x y z
N MET A 1 32.08 -39.39 8.74
CA MET A 1 32.81 -38.14 9.05
C MET A 1 32.05 -37.42 10.15
N GLU A 2 32.81 -36.97 11.13
CA GLU A 2 32.42 -36.36 12.39
C GLU A 2 31.50 -35.13 12.23
N ARG A 3 30.68 -34.84 13.26
CA ARG A 3 30.85 -33.65 14.11
C ARG A 3 29.98 -33.70 15.37
N TYR A 4 30.61 -33.25 16.44
CA TYR A 4 30.24 -33.34 17.84
C TYR A 4 29.31 -32.19 18.29
N TYR A 5 28.42 -32.52 19.25
CA TYR A 5 27.98 -31.77 20.44
C TYR A 5 27.72 -30.25 20.38
N PHE A 6 26.47 -29.86 20.72
CA PHE A 6 26.22 -28.67 21.55
C PHE A 6 25.08 -28.94 22.55
N THR A 7 25.54 -29.34 23.75
CA THR A 7 25.06 -29.00 25.09
C THR A 7 23.61 -28.57 25.33
N VAL A 8 22.94 -29.43 26.11
CA VAL A 8 21.85 -29.16 27.05
C VAL A 8 22.23 -28.05 28.04
N LEU A 9 21.34 -27.08 28.27
CA LEU A 9 21.22 -26.36 29.54
C LEU A 9 19.74 -26.11 29.84
N CYS A 10 19.18 -26.98 30.66
CA CYS A 10 17.95 -26.73 31.42
C CYS A 10 18.24 -25.70 32.51
N SER A 11 17.39 -24.69 32.65
CA SER A 11 17.11 -24.08 33.95
C SER A 11 15.62 -23.78 34.05
N ALA A 12 15.05 -24.31 35.14
CA ALA A 12 13.64 -24.41 35.40
C ALA A 12 13.09 -23.15 36.11
N LEU A 13 11.80 -22.91 35.89
CA LEU A 13 10.78 -22.46 36.86
C LEU A 13 11.11 -21.23 37.73
N LEU A 14 10.35 -20.14 37.52
CA LEU A 14 9.59 -19.54 38.62
C LEU A 14 8.20 -19.09 38.15
N LEU A 15 7.20 -19.67 38.83
CA LEU A 15 5.79 -19.30 38.83
C LEU A 15 5.59 -17.91 39.44
N GLY A 16 4.68 -17.10 38.89
CA GLY A 16 4.25 -15.83 39.47
C GLY A 16 2.92 -15.40 38.85
N GLY A 17 1.84 -15.47 39.65
CA GLY A 17 0.45 -15.49 39.23
C GLY A 17 -0.15 -14.21 38.64
N CYS A 18 -1.26 -14.41 37.91
CA CYS A 18 -2.23 -13.38 37.60
C CYS A 18 -2.88 -12.88 38.90
N ALA A 19 -2.82 -11.57 39.14
CA ALA A 19 -3.69 -10.90 40.10
C ALA A 19 -4.19 -9.59 39.48
N SER A 20 -5.48 -9.55 39.20
CA SER A 20 -6.23 -8.33 38.91
C SER A 20 -6.28 -7.47 40.18
N SER A 21 -5.81 -6.23 40.13
CA SER A 21 -6.32 -5.17 41.01
C SER A 21 -5.96 -3.78 40.46
N VAL A 22 -7.00 -2.97 40.27
CA VAL A 22 -6.94 -1.52 40.01
C VAL A 22 -6.59 -0.81 41.32
N PRO A 23 -5.71 0.21 41.28
CA PRO A 23 -6.11 1.49 41.85
C PRO A 23 -5.64 2.71 41.03
N LYS A 24 -6.54 3.68 40.88
CA LYS A 24 -6.26 5.12 40.72
C LYS A 24 -6.50 5.72 42.12
N PRO A 25 -5.76 6.72 42.66
CA PRO A 25 -5.52 8.02 42.01
C PRO A 25 -4.24 8.80 42.36
N ALA A 26 -4.03 9.87 41.57
CA ALA A 26 -3.47 11.19 41.92
C ALA A 26 -1.95 11.41 42.13
N SER A 27 -1.48 12.43 41.39
CA SER A 27 -0.40 13.40 41.66
C SER A 27 1.05 12.90 41.77
N VAL A 28 1.94 13.45 40.92
CA VAL A 28 3.02 14.39 41.30
C VAL A 28 3.64 14.97 40.02
N VAL A 29 3.92 16.28 40.09
CA VAL A 29 4.56 17.16 39.09
C VAL A 29 6.09 17.01 39.14
N SER A 30 6.75 17.46 38.06
CA SER A 30 8.17 17.86 37.94
C SER A 30 9.06 16.78 37.31
N SER A 31 9.35 16.85 36.01
CA SER A 31 10.38 17.70 35.36
C SER A 31 11.79 17.32 35.76
N GLU A 32 12.42 16.45 34.98
CA GLU A 32 13.87 16.41 34.79
C GLU A 32 14.17 15.93 33.36
N GLU A 33 14.85 16.81 32.63
CA GLU A 33 15.51 16.58 31.35
C GLU A 33 16.73 15.68 31.56
N SER A 34 16.85 14.57 30.83
CA SER A 34 18.15 13.97 30.52
C SER A 34 18.02 13.01 29.36
N GLY A 35 18.80 13.26 28.31
CA GLY A 35 18.71 12.58 27.03
C GLY A 35 19.07 11.10 27.08
N ALA A 36 18.30 10.30 26.33
CA ALA A 36 18.75 9.05 25.76
C ALA A 36 17.93 8.79 24.50
N ALA A 37 18.64 8.46 23.42
CA ALA A 37 18.17 8.34 22.05
C ALA A 37 16.75 7.78 21.93
N THR A 38 15.83 8.58 21.37
CA THR A 38 14.65 8.02 20.72
C THR A 38 15.19 7.20 19.56
N ASP A 39 15.27 5.89 19.78
CA ASP A 39 15.41 4.89 18.74
C ASP A 39 14.18 5.06 17.86
N VAL A 40 14.31 5.92 16.85
CA VAL A 40 13.30 6.12 15.82
C VAL A 40 13.25 4.79 15.13
N ALA A 41 12.28 3.98 15.54
CA ALA A 41 11.85 2.81 14.80
C ALA A 41 11.65 3.28 13.36
N ILE A 42 12.62 2.96 12.51
CA ILE A 42 12.51 3.08 11.07
C ILE A 42 11.36 2.14 10.77
N ALA A 43 10.16 2.70 10.62
CA ALA A 43 9.03 2.00 10.08
C ALA A 43 9.53 1.43 8.77
N ALA A 44 9.77 0.12 8.75
CA ALA A 44 10.16 -0.59 7.57
C ALA A 44 9.22 -0.12 6.47
N ALA A 45 9.79 0.49 5.42
CA ALA A 45 9.04 0.86 4.24
C ALA A 45 8.21 -0.35 3.90
N VAL A 46 6.89 -0.20 4.03
CA VAL A 46 5.95 -1.27 3.74
C VAL A 46 6.25 -1.59 2.29
N ASP A 47 6.87 -2.73 2.03
CA ASP A 47 7.07 -3.25 0.70
C ASP A 47 5.64 -3.46 0.20
N GLN A 48 5.07 -2.42 -0.44
CA GLN A 48 3.75 -2.50 -1.01
C GLN A 48 3.86 -3.59 -2.05
N ASP A 49 3.22 -4.71 -1.77
CA ASP A 49 3.16 -5.80 -2.72
C ASP A 49 2.39 -5.31 -3.95
N ASP A 50 3.14 -4.74 -4.89
CA ASP A 50 2.68 -4.17 -6.14
C ASP A 50 2.27 -5.27 -7.13
N SER A 51 2.45 -6.55 -6.77
CA SER A 51 2.02 -7.69 -7.59
C SER A 51 0.52 -7.68 -7.83
N GLN A 52 -0.26 -7.15 -6.89
CA GLN A 52 -1.72 -7.01 -7.01
C GLN A 52 -2.14 -6.12 -8.20
N TYR A 53 -1.25 -5.24 -8.67
CA TYR A 53 -1.53 -4.31 -9.77
C TYR A 53 -0.79 -4.66 -11.06
N GLY A 54 -0.35 -5.92 -11.21
CA GLY A 54 0.40 -6.37 -12.38
C GLY A 54 1.80 -5.72 -12.49
N GLY A 55 2.31 -5.16 -11.39
CA GLY A 55 3.59 -4.45 -11.33
C GLY A 55 3.55 -3.01 -11.86
N ILE A 56 4.71 -2.36 -11.78
CA ILE A 56 4.88 -0.95 -12.16
C ILE A 56 5.07 -0.84 -13.68
N LYS A 57 4.19 -0.07 -14.33
CA LYS A 57 4.30 0.28 -15.76
C LYS A 57 5.31 1.40 -15.97
N GLN A 58 5.25 2.43 -15.11
CA GLN A 58 6.09 3.61 -15.21
C GLN A 58 6.22 4.28 -13.84
N GLN A 59 7.39 4.81 -13.52
CA GLN A 59 7.62 5.60 -12.31
C GLN A 59 8.46 6.83 -12.63
N TYR A 60 8.11 7.97 -12.05
CA TYR A 60 8.86 9.21 -12.22
C TYR A 60 8.63 10.17 -11.04
N VAL A 61 9.49 11.18 -10.91
CA VAL A 61 9.39 12.21 -9.86
C VAL A 61 9.28 13.59 -10.50
N VAL A 62 8.28 14.37 -10.08
CA VAL A 62 8.11 15.77 -10.49
C VAL A 62 7.93 16.64 -9.26
N LYS A 63 8.85 17.60 -9.06
CA LYS A 63 8.82 18.54 -7.92
C LYS A 63 8.70 17.82 -6.55
N GLY A 64 9.39 16.70 -6.38
CA GLY A 64 9.35 15.88 -5.16
C GLY A 64 8.10 15.02 -5.00
N CYS A 65 7.20 14.98 -5.99
CA CYS A 65 6.06 14.07 -6.04
C CYS A 65 6.43 12.83 -6.87
N LYS A 66 6.54 11.68 -6.22
CA LYS A 66 6.77 10.36 -6.84
C LYS A 66 5.43 9.86 -7.38
N VAL A 67 5.39 9.68 -8.70
CA VAL A 67 4.24 9.12 -9.42
C VAL A 67 4.56 7.69 -9.82
N THR A 68 3.72 6.76 -9.39
CA THR A 68 3.78 5.35 -9.79
C THR A 68 2.53 5.02 -10.59
N ILE A 69 2.72 4.61 -11.84
CA ILE A 69 1.67 4.12 -12.72
C ILE A 69 1.79 2.60 -12.76
N TYR A 70 0.77 1.90 -12.29
CA TYR A 70 0.72 0.44 -12.35
C TYR A 70 0.15 -0.07 -13.68
N ASN A 71 0.36 -1.36 -13.98
CA ASN A 71 -0.19 -1.98 -15.17
C ASN A 71 -1.71 -2.12 -15.07
N ASP A 72 -2.21 -2.64 -13.95
CA ASP A 72 -3.62 -2.97 -13.71
C ASP A 72 -4.17 -2.30 -12.44
N GLY A 73 -3.48 -1.26 -11.97
CA GLY A 73 -3.81 -0.54 -10.75
C GLY A 73 -4.03 0.95 -10.95
N PRO A 74 -4.36 1.67 -9.86
CA PRO A 74 -4.53 3.12 -9.88
C PRO A 74 -3.20 3.83 -10.15
N ILE A 75 -3.22 5.16 -10.27
CA ILE A 75 -1.99 5.95 -10.21
C ILE A 75 -1.77 6.36 -8.75
N GLN A 76 -0.59 6.05 -8.21
CA GLN A 76 -0.19 6.52 -6.89
C GLN A 76 0.65 7.78 -7.03
N MET A 77 0.36 8.80 -6.22
CA MET A 77 1.13 10.05 -6.17
C MET A 77 1.41 10.42 -4.72
N VAL A 78 2.67 10.32 -4.32
CA VAL A 78 3.10 10.61 -2.94
C VAL A 78 4.38 11.43 -2.94
N ASN A 79 4.53 12.32 -1.96
CA ASN A 79 5.76 13.07 -1.79
C ASN A 79 6.90 12.11 -1.41
N GLU A 80 8.05 12.22 -2.07
CA GLU A 80 9.17 11.29 -1.90
C GLU A 80 9.75 11.25 -0.48
N LYS A 81 9.54 12.30 0.33
CA LYS A 81 10.10 12.42 1.68
C LYS A 81 9.08 12.19 2.79
N THR A 82 7.83 12.54 2.54
CA THR A 82 6.78 12.52 3.57
C THR A 82 5.73 11.44 3.34
N ASP A 83 5.77 10.77 2.18
CA ASP A 83 4.76 9.80 1.72
C ASP A 83 3.31 10.34 1.74
N GLN A 84 3.13 11.65 1.88
CA GLN A 84 1.82 12.29 1.85
C GLN A 84 1.34 12.45 0.40
N PRO A 85 0.01 12.41 0.16
CA PRO A 85 -0.56 12.63 -1.16
C PRO A 85 -0.07 13.95 -1.77
N CYS A 86 0.27 13.91 -3.05
CA CYS A 86 0.65 15.08 -3.82
C CYS A 86 0.04 15.03 -5.22
N ASN A 87 0.01 16.18 -5.90
CA ASN A 87 -0.48 16.28 -7.27
C ASN A 87 0.67 16.49 -8.23
N ALA A 88 0.71 15.67 -9.28
CA ALA A 88 1.68 15.77 -10.37
C ALA A 88 0.98 15.58 -11.72
N PRO A 89 1.55 16.12 -12.81
CA PRO A 89 1.02 15.90 -14.15
C PRO A 89 1.11 14.42 -14.53
N ILE A 90 0.02 13.90 -15.11
CA ILE A 90 -0.09 12.53 -15.66
C ILE A 90 0.19 12.60 -17.17
N PRO A 91 0.88 11.60 -17.77
CA PRO A 91 1.07 11.55 -19.22
C PRO A 91 -0.27 11.60 -19.95
N LYS A 92 -0.34 12.38 -21.04
CA LYS A 92 -1.60 12.61 -21.78
C LYS A 92 -2.15 11.33 -22.44
N ASP A 93 -1.27 10.39 -22.74
CA ASP A 93 -1.55 9.10 -23.35
C ASP A 93 -1.86 8.00 -22.32
N HIS A 94 -1.90 8.34 -21.02
CA HIS A 94 -2.33 7.40 -19.99
C HIS A 94 -3.83 7.08 -20.15
N GLN A 95 -4.14 5.79 -20.32
CA GLN A 95 -5.51 5.30 -20.36
C GLN A 95 -5.95 4.90 -18.95
N PHE A 96 -6.93 5.61 -18.40
CA PHE A 96 -7.50 5.33 -17.07
C PHE A 96 -8.41 4.10 -17.05
N SER A 97 -8.93 3.72 -18.22
CA SER A 97 -9.83 2.59 -18.40
C SER A 97 -9.33 1.72 -19.54
N LYS A 98 -9.33 0.40 -19.35
CA LYS A 98 -8.97 -0.56 -20.41
C LYS A 98 -10.22 -1.14 -21.02
N SER A 99 -10.30 -1.21 -22.35
CA SER A 99 -11.39 -1.94 -23.01
C SER A 99 -11.27 -3.43 -22.72
N THR A 100 -12.30 -4.03 -22.15
CA THR A 100 -12.35 -5.47 -21.85
C THR A 100 -12.96 -6.25 -23.01
N LYS A 101 -13.99 -5.69 -23.65
CA LYS A 101 -14.74 -6.38 -24.69
C LYS A 101 -15.37 -5.39 -25.64
N THR A 102 -15.33 -5.70 -26.94
CA THR A 102 -16.11 -5.00 -27.96
C THR A 102 -16.94 -6.01 -28.73
N TYR A 103 -18.25 -5.76 -28.85
CA TYR A 103 -19.17 -6.65 -29.56
C TYR A 103 -20.31 -5.88 -30.22
N GLN A 104 -20.97 -6.54 -31.19
CA GLN A 104 -22.14 -6.00 -31.87
C GLN A 104 -23.42 -6.50 -31.17
N GLN A 105 -24.31 -5.59 -30.81
CA GLN A 105 -25.63 -5.90 -30.25
C GLN A 105 -26.68 -4.99 -30.88
N ASN A 106 -27.73 -5.57 -31.47
CA ASN A 106 -28.86 -4.84 -32.07
C ASN A 106 -28.45 -3.74 -33.09
N GLY A 107 -27.39 -4.00 -33.86
CA GLY A 107 -26.85 -3.04 -34.84
C GLY A 107 -25.99 -1.92 -34.24
N CYS A 108 -25.71 -1.96 -32.93
CA CYS A 108 -24.82 -1.04 -32.24
C CYS A 108 -23.53 -1.76 -31.81
N THR A 109 -22.42 -1.04 -31.79
CA THR A 109 -21.16 -1.49 -31.21
C THR A 109 -21.15 -1.15 -29.73
N ILE A 110 -21.04 -2.17 -28.88
CA ILE A 110 -20.86 -2.01 -27.43
C ILE A 110 -19.38 -2.21 -27.12
N THR A 111 -18.78 -1.27 -26.39
CA THR A 111 -17.43 -1.41 -25.84
C THR A 111 -17.53 -1.32 -24.32
N GLU A 112 -17.16 -2.41 -23.66
CA GLU A 112 -17.03 -2.50 -22.20
C GLU A 112 -15.61 -2.12 -21.79
N PHE A 113 -15.50 -1.44 -20.67
CA PHE A 113 -14.27 -0.98 -20.07
C PHE A 113 -14.20 -1.45 -18.62
N ALA A 114 -12.99 -1.75 -18.16
CA ALA A 114 -12.69 -1.95 -16.74
C ALA A 114 -11.73 -0.85 -16.28
N ALA A 115 -12.10 -0.21 -15.18
CA ALA A 115 -11.20 0.65 -14.41
C ALA A 115 -10.44 -0.17 -13.35
N ALA A 116 -9.35 0.40 -12.86
CA ALA A 116 -8.48 -0.24 -11.86
C ALA A 116 -9.15 -0.46 -10.49
N ASP A 117 -10.24 0.27 -10.20
CA ASP A 117 -11.06 0.11 -9.00
C ASP A 117 -12.12 -1.01 -9.14
N GLY A 118 -12.12 -1.72 -10.26
CA GLY A 118 -13.09 -2.76 -10.57
C GLY A 118 -14.45 -2.23 -11.02
N MET A 119 -14.65 -0.91 -11.12
CA MET A 119 -15.83 -0.35 -11.76
C MET A 119 -15.76 -0.59 -13.26
N GLY A 120 -16.85 -1.13 -13.81
CA GLY A 120 -17.03 -1.30 -15.25
C GLY A 120 -17.83 -0.14 -15.83
N ASP A 121 -17.48 0.28 -17.04
CA ASP A 121 -18.28 1.20 -17.85
C ASP A 121 -18.54 0.57 -19.21
N ALA A 122 -19.58 1.01 -19.92
CA ALA A 122 -19.86 0.55 -21.27
C ALA A 122 -20.35 1.70 -22.16
N MET A 123 -19.72 1.85 -23.32
CA MET A 123 -20.16 2.77 -24.36
C MET A 123 -20.93 2.03 -25.44
N MET A 124 -22.03 2.61 -25.89
CA MET A 124 -22.83 2.10 -27.00
C MET A 124 -22.77 3.09 -28.17
N ASP A 125 -22.24 2.65 -29.32
CA ASP A 125 -22.23 3.38 -30.58
C ASP A 125 -23.23 2.76 -31.57
N CYS A 126 -24.34 3.44 -31.80
CA CYS A 126 -25.38 3.03 -32.75
C CYS A 126 -25.28 3.75 -34.10
N SER A 127 -24.20 4.48 -34.39
CA SER A 127 -24.09 5.32 -35.60
C SER A 127 -24.21 4.54 -36.91
N LYS A 128 -24.00 3.21 -36.87
CA LYS A 128 -24.13 2.30 -38.02
C LYS A 128 -25.45 1.53 -38.06
N LYS A 129 -26.37 1.79 -37.13
CA LYS A 129 -27.69 1.18 -37.10
C LYS A 129 -28.53 1.80 -38.22
N LYS A 130 -28.83 1.00 -39.24
CA LYS A 130 -29.75 1.35 -40.32
C LYS A 130 -31.21 1.22 -39.88
#